data_AF-W2PZG7-F1
#
_entry.id   AF-W2PZG7-F1
#
_cell.length_a   1.000
_cell.length_b   1.000
_cell.length_c   1.000
_cell.angle_alpha   90.00
_cell.angle_beta   90.00
_cell.angle_gamma   90.00
#
_symmetry.space_group_name_H-M   'P 1'
#
loop_
_entity.id
_entity.type
_entity.pdbx_description
1 polymer ?
#
loop_
_entity_poly.entity_id
_entity_poly.type
_entity_poly.pdbx_seq_one_letter_code
_entity_poly.pdbx_strand_id
1 'polypeptide(L)'
;MRSYLKFVTPHKITQTLIVPSGIPEETTNLEELCPVRALFLSGVWWNVEPTHYYIVRGNRICHFVAPQYNTHGNYLIGPTKVDPYDTTPSNCADDSYAFDQYFYHGSFGYYSFYEEQTGTYCAKDNIVYIYGHGLGSFDINGSFLAKDRGNSGY
;
A
#
# COMPACT_ATOMS: atom_id res chain seq x y z
N MET A 1 12.12 -22.91 9.28
CA MET A 1 13.00 -21.90 9.91
C MET A 1 13.31 -20.68 9.02
N ARG A 2 13.11 -20.71 7.68
CA ARG A 2 13.30 -19.52 6.81
C ARG A 2 12.20 -18.45 6.91
N SER A 3 10.96 -18.83 7.26
CA SER A 3 9.82 -17.91 7.35
C SER A 3 9.83 -17.06 8.64
N TYR A 4 10.11 -17.69 9.79
CA TYR A 4 10.11 -17.00 11.09
C TYR A 4 11.15 -15.88 11.18
N LEU A 5 12.37 -16.09 10.64
CA LEU A 5 13.41 -15.06 10.60
C LEU A 5 12.96 -13.81 9.83
N LYS A 6 12.29 -13.97 8.69
CA LYS A 6 11.75 -12.83 7.93
C LYS A 6 10.69 -12.07 8.71
N PHE A 7 9.84 -12.78 9.45
CA PHE A 7 8.80 -12.18 10.27
C PHE A 7 9.35 -11.34 11.44
N VAL A 8 10.44 -11.80 12.09
CA VAL A 8 11.06 -11.09 13.23
C VAL A 8 12.16 -10.10 12.82
N THR A 9 12.39 -9.90 11.52
CA THR A 9 13.37 -8.92 11.04
C THR A 9 12.70 -7.54 10.98
N PRO A 10 13.29 -6.51 11.61
CA PRO A 10 12.83 -5.13 11.46
C PRO A 10 12.82 -4.73 9.97
N HIS A 11 11.71 -4.19 9.48
CA HIS A 11 11.58 -3.82 8.08
C HIS A 11 11.94 -2.36 7.86
N LYS A 12 12.38 -2.03 6.65
CA LYS A 12 12.61 -0.64 6.26
C LYS A 12 11.66 -0.29 5.13
N ILE A 13 10.79 0.67 5.39
CA ILE A 13 9.83 1.14 4.40
C ILE A 13 10.56 1.88 3.27
N THR A 14 10.16 1.60 2.03
CA THR A 14 10.62 2.35 0.87
C THR A 14 10.31 3.84 1.04
N GLN A 15 11.34 4.68 0.91
CA GLN A 15 11.29 6.10 1.29
C GLN A 15 10.22 6.91 0.53
N THR A 16 9.86 6.50 -0.67
CA THR A 16 8.82 7.16 -1.48
C THR A 16 7.41 6.95 -0.94
N LEU A 17 7.21 5.99 -0.05
CA LEU A 17 5.93 5.69 0.60
C LEU A 17 5.79 6.36 1.97
N ILE A 18 6.86 6.98 2.47
CA ILE A 18 6.87 7.66 3.77
C ILE A 18 6.43 9.11 3.60
N VAL A 19 5.51 9.54 4.45
CA VAL A 19 5.01 10.91 4.51
C VAL A 19 5.76 11.66 5.62
N PRO A 20 6.53 12.72 5.30
CA PRO A 20 7.19 13.52 6.31
C PRO A 20 6.22 14.16 7.32
N SER A 21 6.72 14.43 8.53
CA SER A 21 5.96 15.18 9.53
C SER A 21 5.64 16.60 9.03
N GLY A 22 4.47 17.11 9.39
CA GLY A 22 4.01 18.45 9.01
C GLY A 22 3.33 18.56 7.65
N ILE A 23 3.30 17.50 6.84
CA ILE A 23 2.49 17.47 5.61
C ILE A 23 1.00 17.32 5.98
N PRO A 24 0.11 18.20 5.49
CA PRO A 24 -1.32 18.10 5.79
C PRO A 24 -1.97 16.90 5.12
N GLU A 25 -3.01 16.38 5.77
CA GLU A 25 -3.90 15.35 5.22
C GLU A 25 -4.94 16.03 4.33
N GLU A 26 -5.15 15.48 3.13
CA GLU A 26 -6.09 15.99 2.15
C GLU A 26 -7.18 14.95 1.86
N THR A 27 -8.42 15.39 1.70
CA THR A 27 -9.59 14.52 1.42
C THR A 27 -10.41 14.98 0.22
N THR A 28 -10.07 16.14 -0.37
CA THR A 28 -10.81 16.67 -1.53
C THR A 28 -10.63 15.78 -2.76
N ASN A 29 -11.74 15.46 -3.43
CA ASN A 29 -11.81 14.61 -4.64
C ASN A 29 -11.12 13.25 -4.47
N LEU A 30 -11.25 12.65 -3.28
CA LEU A 30 -10.51 11.45 -2.90
C LEU A 30 -10.67 10.29 -3.89
N GLU A 31 -11.89 10.00 -4.35
CA GLU A 31 -12.15 8.91 -5.29
C GLU A 31 -11.53 9.14 -6.67
N GLU A 32 -11.38 10.39 -7.09
CA GLU A 32 -10.75 10.74 -8.37
C GLU A 32 -9.22 10.68 -8.28
N LEU A 33 -8.68 11.08 -7.13
CA LEU A 33 -7.23 11.20 -6.91
C LEU A 33 -6.61 9.90 -6.38
N CYS A 34 -7.33 9.14 -5.58
CA CYS A 34 -6.91 7.88 -5.00
C CYS A 34 -7.86 6.76 -5.47
N PRO A 35 -7.86 6.42 -6.78
CA PRO A 35 -8.94 5.66 -7.40
C PRO A 35 -8.96 4.17 -7.03
N VAL A 36 -7.98 3.65 -6.29
CA VAL A 36 -7.85 2.22 -6.00
C VAL A 36 -9.04 1.71 -5.20
N ARG A 37 -9.68 0.64 -5.70
CA ARG A 37 -10.86 0.02 -5.06
C ARG A 37 -10.60 -1.39 -4.55
N ALA A 38 -9.61 -2.07 -5.13
CA ALA A 38 -9.25 -3.42 -4.70
C ALA A 38 -7.79 -3.73 -4.99
N LEU A 39 -7.25 -4.66 -4.20
CA LEU A 39 -5.97 -5.30 -4.42
C LEU A 39 -6.19 -6.78 -4.74
N PHE A 40 -5.43 -7.30 -5.69
CA PHE A 40 -5.34 -8.72 -5.98
C PHE A 40 -3.94 -9.22 -5.63
N LEU A 41 -3.85 -9.96 -4.52
CA LEU A 41 -2.60 -10.44 -3.95
C LEU A 41 -2.66 -11.97 -3.84
N SER A 42 -1.74 -12.66 -4.52
CA SER A 42 -1.59 -14.13 -4.43
C SER A 42 -2.90 -14.90 -4.66
N GLY A 43 -3.73 -14.46 -5.60
CA GLY A 43 -5.02 -15.11 -5.89
C GLY A 43 -6.17 -14.71 -4.97
N VAL A 44 -5.92 -13.80 -4.02
CA VAL A 44 -6.91 -13.33 -3.03
C VAL A 44 -7.32 -11.89 -3.35
N TRP A 45 -8.62 -11.64 -3.27
CA TRP A 45 -9.21 -10.34 -3.48
C TRP A 45 -9.35 -9.56 -2.17
N TRP A 46 -8.90 -8.31 -2.16
CA TRP A 46 -8.96 -7.40 -1.03
C TRP A 46 -9.72 -6.14 -1.42
N ASN A 47 -10.82 -5.85 -0.73
CA ASN A 47 -11.52 -4.58 -0.95
C ASN A 47 -10.83 -3.51 -0.11
N VAL A 48 -10.47 -2.41 -0.76
CA VAL A 48 -9.77 -1.30 -0.11
C VAL A 48 -10.48 0.01 -0.35
N GLU A 49 -10.35 0.90 0.62
CA GLU A 49 -10.92 2.23 0.57
C GLU A 49 -9.83 3.24 0.90
N PRO A 50 -9.55 4.21 0.02
CA PRO A 50 -8.71 5.35 0.37
C PRO A 50 -9.41 6.16 1.46
N THR A 51 -8.67 6.71 2.43
CA THR A 51 -9.26 7.56 3.49
C THR A 51 -8.79 9.01 3.39
N HIS A 52 -7.56 9.22 2.94
CA HIS A 52 -6.96 10.54 2.72
C HIS A 52 -5.71 10.38 1.85
N TYR A 53 -5.13 11.51 1.44
CA TYR A 53 -3.84 11.53 0.76
C TYR A 53 -2.95 12.68 1.22
N TYR A 54 -1.70 12.61 0.77
CA TYR A 54 -0.66 13.58 1.02
C TYR A 54 0.02 13.96 -0.29
N ILE A 55 0.42 15.22 -0.41
CA ILE A 55 1.28 15.68 -1.52
C ILE A 55 2.71 15.80 -1.00
N VAL A 56 3.57 14.86 -1.39
CA VAL A 56 4.97 14.79 -0.96
C VAL A 56 5.87 14.95 -2.18
N ARG A 57 6.57 16.09 -2.27
CA ARG A 57 7.50 16.39 -3.38
C ARG A 57 6.88 16.22 -4.78
N GLY A 58 5.60 16.57 -4.93
CA GLY A 58 4.85 16.45 -6.18
C GLY A 58 4.20 15.08 -6.41
N ASN A 59 4.52 14.07 -5.60
CA ASN A 59 3.86 12.78 -5.63
C ASN A 59 2.65 12.76 -4.71
N ARG A 60 1.62 12.00 -5.09
CA ARG A 60 0.44 11.77 -4.26
C ARG A 60 0.56 10.40 -3.60
N ILE A 61 0.64 10.42 -2.27
CA ILE A 61 0.64 9.21 -1.44
C ILE A 61 -0.75 9.07 -0.84
N CYS A 62 -1.44 7.98 -1.15
CA CYS A 62 -2.79 7.72 -0.67
C CYS A 62 -2.73 6.74 0.49
N HIS A 63 -3.39 7.08 1.61
CA HIS A 63 -3.61 6.14 2.70
C HIS A 63 -4.88 5.35 2.42
N PHE A 64 -4.83 4.04 2.68
CA PHE A 64 -5.96 3.15 2.48
C PHE A 64 -6.20 2.24 3.66
N VAL A 65 -7.42 1.72 3.73
CA VAL A 65 -7.82 0.67 4.65
C VAL A 65 -8.36 -0.51 3.86
N ALA A 66 -8.11 -1.73 4.35
CA ALA A 66 -8.82 -2.94 3.95
C ALA A 66 -9.59 -3.45 5.20
N PRO A 67 -10.85 -3.01 5.41
CA PRO A 67 -11.57 -3.30 6.66
C PRO A 67 -11.72 -4.81 6.92
N GLN A 68 -11.85 -5.59 5.85
CA GLN A 68 -11.98 -7.06 5.85
C GLN A 68 -10.80 -7.76 6.55
N TYR A 69 -9.65 -7.12 6.53
CA TYR A 69 -8.38 -7.66 7.01
C TYR A 69 -7.75 -6.77 8.09
N ASN A 70 -8.51 -5.80 8.64
CA ASN A 70 -8.00 -4.82 9.60
C ASN A 70 -6.62 -4.26 9.19
N THR A 71 -6.51 -3.89 7.91
CA THR A 71 -5.23 -3.54 7.29
C THR A 71 -5.22 -2.07 6.93
N HIS A 72 -4.10 -1.41 7.15
CA HIS A 72 -3.88 -0.02 6.79
C HIS A 72 -2.53 0.13 6.10
N GLY A 73 -2.42 1.07 5.18
CA GLY A 73 -1.19 1.27 4.45
C GLY A 73 -1.18 2.53 3.62
N ASN A 74 -0.04 2.80 3.02
CA ASN A 74 0.11 3.86 2.03
C ASN A 74 0.49 3.24 0.69
N TYR A 75 -0.03 3.83 -0.37
CA TYR A 75 0.36 3.49 -1.73
C TYR A 75 0.72 4.72 -2.56
N LEU A 76 1.48 4.46 -3.62
CA LEU A 76 1.85 5.41 -4.65
C LEU A 76 1.57 4.77 -6.02
N ILE A 77 0.83 5.51 -6.86
CA ILE A 77 0.64 5.19 -8.28
C ILE A 77 1.66 6.01 -9.07
N GLY A 78 2.41 5.34 -9.96
CA GLY A 78 3.35 5.97 -10.86
C GLY A 78 2.67 6.91 -11.87
N PRO A 79 3.33 8.01 -12.29
CA PRO A 79 2.70 9.03 -13.14
C PRO A 79 2.63 8.63 -14.62
N THR A 80 3.33 7.56 -15.03
CA THR A 80 3.47 7.13 -16.41
C THR A 80 3.01 5.69 -16.58
N LYS A 81 2.49 5.40 -17.78
CA LYS A 81 2.14 4.03 -18.16
C LYS A 81 3.38 3.13 -18.20
N VAL A 82 3.20 1.88 -17.81
CA VAL A 82 4.24 0.84 -17.80
C VAL A 82 3.69 -0.45 -18.39
N ASP A 83 4.58 -1.33 -18.83
CA ASP A 83 4.19 -2.70 -19.14
C ASP A 83 3.67 -3.38 -17.86
N PRO A 84 2.51 -4.04 -17.92
CA PRO A 84 1.92 -4.68 -16.74
C PRO A 84 2.77 -5.84 -16.24
N TYR A 85 2.67 -6.12 -14.93
CA TYR A 85 3.21 -7.35 -14.36
C TYR A 85 2.44 -8.59 -14.86
N ASP A 86 3.10 -9.75 -14.84
CA ASP A 86 2.52 -11.03 -15.30
C ASP A 86 1.23 -11.44 -14.57
N THR A 87 0.99 -10.90 -13.37
CA THR A 87 -0.23 -11.14 -12.57
C THR A 87 -1.41 -10.28 -13.00
N THR A 88 -1.18 -9.29 -13.86
CA THR A 88 -2.19 -8.35 -14.35
C THR A 88 -2.93 -8.94 -15.56
N PRO A 89 -4.27 -8.85 -15.61
CA PRO A 89 -5.06 -9.27 -16.76
C PRO A 89 -4.65 -8.57 -18.06
N SER A 90 -4.68 -9.30 -19.17
CA SER A 90 -4.25 -8.79 -20.48
C SER A 90 -5.06 -7.59 -20.99
N ASN A 91 -6.31 -7.44 -20.57
CA ASN A 91 -7.15 -6.29 -20.93
C ASN A 91 -6.64 -4.96 -20.31
N CYS A 92 -5.76 -5.02 -19.31
CA CYS A 92 -5.15 -3.85 -18.68
C CYS A 92 -3.83 -3.39 -19.32
N ALA A 93 -3.30 -4.10 -20.31
CA ALA A 93 -1.96 -3.85 -20.86
C ALA A 93 -1.72 -2.41 -21.34
N ASP A 94 -2.73 -1.77 -21.95
CA ASP A 94 -2.58 -0.41 -22.49
C ASP A 94 -2.86 0.72 -21.48
N ASP A 95 -3.24 0.38 -20.24
CA ASP A 95 -3.64 1.36 -19.22
C ASP A 95 -3.23 0.94 -17.81
N SER A 96 -1.95 0.57 -17.73
CA SER A 96 -1.28 0.06 -16.55
C SER A 96 -0.25 1.07 -16.04
N TYR A 97 -0.19 1.24 -14.72
CA TYR A 97 0.73 2.17 -14.05
C TYR A 97 1.49 1.42 -12.96
N ALA A 98 2.75 1.81 -12.72
CA ALA A 98 3.53 1.26 -11.63
C ALA A 98 2.82 1.52 -10.29
N PHE A 99 2.90 0.56 -9.38
CA PHE A 99 2.27 0.66 -8.09
C PHE A 99 3.20 0.16 -6.99
N ASP A 100 3.38 0.97 -5.96
CA ASP A 100 4.13 0.59 -4.76
C ASP A 100 3.25 0.83 -3.53
N GLN A 101 3.31 -0.07 -2.56
CA GLN A 101 2.66 0.11 -1.29
C GLN A 101 3.39 -0.59 -0.15
N TYR A 102 3.04 -0.18 1.05
CA TYR A 102 3.19 -1.03 2.22
C TYR A 102 1.86 -1.09 2.96
N PHE A 103 1.66 -2.14 3.73
CA PHE A 103 0.60 -2.17 4.72
C PHE A 103 1.02 -2.88 6.00
N TYR A 104 0.25 -2.60 7.05
CA TYR A 104 0.23 -3.35 8.28
C TYR A 104 -1.11 -4.05 8.43
N HIS A 105 -1.10 -5.36 8.63
CA HIS A 105 -2.28 -6.17 8.91
C HIS A 105 -2.47 -6.35 10.42
N GLY A 106 -3.70 -6.14 10.88
CA GLY A 106 -4.13 -6.28 12.27
C GLY A 106 -3.74 -7.62 12.89
N SER A 107 -2.86 -7.49 13.89
CA SER A 107 -2.29 -8.39 14.89
C SER A 107 -2.35 -9.94 14.83
N PHE A 108 -1.16 -10.52 15.05
CA PHE A 108 -0.95 -11.65 15.96
C PHE A 108 -0.32 -11.12 17.27
N GLY A 109 -1.12 -10.87 18.31
CA GLY A 109 -0.63 -10.31 19.59
C GLY A 109 -0.53 -8.77 19.61
N TYR A 110 0.55 -8.21 20.16
CA TYR A 110 0.79 -6.74 20.18
C TYR A 110 1.40 -6.20 18.87
N TYR A 111 1.93 -7.07 18.00
CA TYR A 111 2.61 -6.67 16.78
C TYR A 111 1.71 -6.77 15.56
N SER A 112 1.79 -5.78 14.69
CA SER A 112 1.18 -5.80 13.36
C SER A 112 2.12 -6.44 12.36
N PHE A 113 1.56 -7.23 11.45
CA PHE A 113 2.31 -7.86 10.37
C PHE A 113 2.51 -6.86 9.26
N TYR A 114 3.77 -6.64 8.85
CA TYR A 114 4.12 -5.73 7.79
C TYR A 114 4.32 -6.48 6.47
N GLU A 115 3.77 -5.93 5.40
CA GLU A 115 4.13 -6.30 4.04
C GLU A 115 4.48 -5.07 3.21
N GLU A 116 5.49 -5.20 2.36
CA GLU A 116 5.74 -4.27 1.25
C GLU A 116 5.47 -4.99 -0.06
N GLN A 117 4.72 -4.34 -0.94
CA GLN A 117 4.36 -4.89 -2.24
C GLN A 117 4.61 -3.88 -3.35
N THR A 118 4.86 -4.42 -4.53
CA THR A 118 4.88 -3.68 -5.78
C THR A 118 4.02 -4.42 -6.80
N GLY A 119 3.64 -3.72 -7.87
CA GLY A 119 2.77 -4.30 -8.88
C GLY A 119 2.27 -3.28 -9.90
N THR A 120 1.08 -3.56 -10.41
CA THR A 120 0.44 -2.76 -11.46
C THR A 120 -0.94 -2.30 -11.04
N TYR A 121 -1.20 -1.01 -11.13
CA TYR A 121 -2.54 -0.45 -11.09
C TYR A 121 -3.14 -0.41 -12.50
N CYS A 122 -4.33 -0.99 -12.67
CA CYS A 122 -5.09 -0.91 -13.90
C CYS A 122 -6.15 0.19 -13.82
N ALA A 123 -6.04 1.20 -14.68
CA ALA A 123 -6.98 2.33 -14.67
C ALA A 123 -8.35 1.99 -15.27
N LYS A 124 -8.48 0.87 -16.00
CA LYS A 124 -9.76 0.45 -16.60
C LYS A 124 -10.75 -0.10 -15.58
N ASP A 125 -10.26 -0.75 -14.53
CA ASP A 125 -11.10 -1.41 -13.50
C ASP A 125 -10.82 -0.89 -12.08
N ASN A 126 -9.80 -0.05 -11.91
CA ASN A 126 -9.35 0.49 -10.64
C ASN A 126 -8.83 -0.56 -9.64
N ILE A 127 -8.30 -1.67 -10.16
CA ILE A 127 -7.74 -2.77 -9.39
C ILE A 127 -6.22 -2.74 -9.47
N VAL A 128 -5.57 -3.12 -8.38
CA VAL A 128 -4.11 -3.29 -8.35
C VAL A 128 -3.77 -4.77 -8.26
N TYR A 129 -2.85 -5.21 -9.12
CA TYR A 129 -2.33 -6.57 -9.15
C TYR A 129 -0.91 -6.55 -8.59
N ILE A 130 -0.74 -7.16 -7.41
CA ILE A 130 0.47 -7.00 -6.59
C ILE A 130 1.10 -8.34 -6.22
N TYR A 131 2.38 -8.28 -5.88
CA TYR A 131 3.11 -9.36 -5.23
C TYR A 131 3.96 -8.81 -4.08
N GLY A 132 4.16 -9.65 -3.05
CA GLY A 132 4.96 -9.27 -1.89
C GLY A 132 6.47 -9.30 -2.16
N HIS A 133 7.17 -8.25 -1.76
CA HIS A 133 8.64 -8.18 -1.81
C HIS A 133 9.30 -7.90 -0.44
N GLY A 134 8.57 -7.32 0.51
CA GLY A 134 9.03 -7.07 1.88
C GLY A 134 8.11 -7.69 2.92
N LEU A 135 8.66 -8.23 4.01
CA LEU A 135 7.92 -8.81 5.13
C LEU A 135 8.60 -8.44 6.45
N GLY A 136 7.81 -8.23 7.50
CA GLY A 136 8.31 -7.88 8.83
C GLY A 136 7.20 -7.77 9.88
N SER A 137 7.52 -7.16 11.01
CA SER A 137 6.56 -6.86 12.06
C SER A 137 6.86 -5.52 12.71
N PHE A 138 5.81 -4.82 13.14
CA PHE A 138 5.92 -3.50 13.76
C PHE A 138 4.87 -3.33 14.86
N ASP A 139 5.27 -2.75 15.98
CA ASP A 139 4.34 -2.44 17.07
C ASP A 139 3.57 -1.15 16.74
N ILE A 140 2.45 -1.32 16.04
CA ILE A 140 1.50 -0.24 15.73
C ILE A 140 0.09 -0.80 15.73
N ASN A 141 -0.85 -0.10 16.38
CA ASN A 141 -2.24 -0.50 16.47
C ASN A 141 -3.17 0.71 16.68
N GLY A 142 -4.48 0.51 16.49
CA GLY A 142 -5.51 1.49 16.83
C GLY A 142 -5.37 2.82 16.08
N SER A 143 -5.48 3.93 16.80
CA SER A 143 -5.46 5.27 16.20
C SER A 143 -4.11 5.65 15.58
N PHE A 144 -3.01 5.06 16.04
CA PHE A 144 -1.69 5.26 15.44
C PHE A 144 -1.62 4.63 14.04
N LEU A 145 -2.24 3.46 13.87
CA LEU A 145 -2.32 2.77 12.59
C LEU A 145 -3.14 3.55 11.56
N ALA A 146 -4.28 4.11 11.98
CA ALA A 146 -5.14 4.92 11.11
C ALA A 146 -4.52 6.26 10.68
N LYS A 147 -3.48 6.73 11.38
CA LYS A 147 -2.75 7.96 11.08
C LYS A 147 -1.31 7.67 10.67
N ASP A 148 -1.05 6.42 10.26
CA ASP A 148 0.30 6.01 9.93
C ASP A 148 0.80 6.74 8.69
N ARG A 149 2.03 7.24 8.80
CA ARG A 149 2.75 7.98 7.76
C ARG A 149 3.96 7.20 7.26
N GLY A 150 4.18 6.01 7.81
CA GLY A 150 5.41 5.27 7.63
C GLY A 150 6.53 5.82 8.51
N ASN A 151 7.55 5.01 8.75
CA ASN A 151 8.72 5.37 9.55
C ASN A 151 9.99 5.15 8.72
N SER A 152 10.95 6.07 8.83
CA SER A 152 12.28 5.96 8.21
C SER A 152 13.24 5.04 8.98
N GLY A 153 12.85 4.60 10.17
CA GLY A 153 13.59 3.66 11.02
C GLY A 153 13.55 2.22 10.50
N TYR A 154 14.07 1.32 11.35
CA TYR A 154 13.98 -0.13 11.24
C TYR A 154 12.99 -0.64 12.29
#